data_AF-A0A2R9SLN3-F1
#
_entry.id   AF-A0A2R9SLN3-F1
#
_cell.length_a   1.000
_cell.length_b   1.000
_cell.length_c   1.000
_cell.angle_alpha   90.00
_cell.angle_beta   90.00
_cell.angle_gamma   90.00
#
_symmetry.space_group_name_H-M   'P 1'
#
loop_
_entity.id
_entity.type
_entity.pdbx_description
1 polymer ?
#
loop_
_entity_poly.entity_id
_entity_poly.type
_entity_poly.pdbx_seq_one_letter_code
_entity_poly.pdbx_strand_id
1 'polypeptide(L)'
;MNSSRLYKEVKEEEQQIRIVSTITKLLSLEQQLVLEAYEKENMNEKQLQYEIVRKELKQSIAAFVGEISDLTLDINEAVERLMSSSGEVTTAFQTTSATTQGSISYALAGEAKIADLAVQMNAIDESTSDMQHAVQELHDSSRQIALIAVSVQEIAAQIKLLSLNATIEAARAGEHGKGFAVVAQEVSRLSEDTRTTVNRITDIVTKSRSITSEVLESINHVQLLTGKGKNQSEETSQLFTDILLSV
;
A
#
# COMPACT_ATOMS: atom_id res chain seq x y z
N MET A 1 2.64 -115.72 4.27
CA MET A 1 2.32 -117.05 4.80
C MET A 1 1.50 -117.87 3.78
N ASN A 2 2.04 -118.10 2.58
CA ASN A 2 1.41 -118.93 1.53
C ASN A 2 2.41 -119.56 0.52
N SER A 3 3.72 -119.49 0.76
CA SER A 3 4.76 -120.11 -0.10
C SER A 3 4.83 -121.64 0.03
N SER A 4 4.23 -122.21 1.08
CA SER A 4 4.34 -123.64 1.40
C SER A 4 3.36 -124.55 0.65
N ARG A 5 2.33 -124.02 -0.03
CA ARG A 5 1.37 -124.85 -0.79
C ARG A 5 1.80 -125.11 -2.23
N LEU A 6 2.41 -124.14 -2.90
CA LEU A 6 2.90 -124.32 -4.28
C LEU A 6 3.99 -125.39 -4.40
N TYR A 7 4.84 -125.51 -3.37
CA TYR A 7 5.93 -126.48 -3.33
C TYR A 7 5.46 -127.95 -3.29
N LYS A 8 4.21 -128.22 -2.92
CA LYS A 8 3.69 -129.59 -2.75
C LYS A 8 3.01 -130.17 -4.00
N GLU A 9 2.65 -129.36 -5.00
CA GLU A 9 1.88 -129.81 -6.17
C GLU A 9 2.73 -129.97 -7.46
N VAL A 10 3.99 -129.53 -7.46
CA VAL A 10 4.87 -129.57 -8.63
C VAL A 10 6.14 -130.37 -8.30
N LYS A 11 6.31 -131.56 -8.89
CA LYS A 11 7.41 -132.52 -8.58
C LYS A 11 8.69 -132.32 -9.39
N GLU A 12 8.71 -131.45 -10.40
CA GLU A 12 9.88 -131.15 -11.22
C GLU A 12 10.44 -129.76 -10.89
N GLU A 13 11.71 -129.72 -10.51
CA GLU A 13 12.46 -128.51 -10.12
C GLU A 13 12.42 -127.44 -11.22
N GLU A 14 12.41 -127.87 -12.49
CA GLU A 14 12.34 -127.01 -13.67
C GLU A 14 11.00 -126.24 -13.80
N GLN A 15 9.89 -126.83 -13.32
CA GLN A 15 8.58 -126.17 -13.30
C GLN A 15 8.47 -125.17 -12.14
N GLN A 16 9.05 -125.48 -10.98
CA GLN A 16 9.11 -124.55 -9.85
C GLN A 16 9.94 -123.30 -10.19
N ILE A 17 11.10 -123.46 -10.84
CA ILE A 17 11.93 -122.35 -11.33
C ILE A 17 11.16 -121.48 -12.34
N ARG A 18 10.39 -122.09 -13.24
CA ARG A 18 9.54 -121.39 -14.22
C ARG A 18 8.44 -120.57 -13.54
N ILE A 19 7.78 -121.13 -12.53
CA ILE A 19 6.74 -120.43 -11.77
C ILE A 19 7.34 -119.27 -10.96
N VAL A 20 8.45 -119.48 -10.25
CA VAL A 20 9.16 -118.42 -9.51
C VAL A 20 9.60 -117.31 -10.46
N SER A 21 10.20 -117.63 -11.62
CA SER A 21 10.58 -116.64 -12.62
C SER A 21 9.37 -115.87 -13.17
N THR A 22 8.22 -116.53 -13.36
CA THR A 22 6.99 -115.89 -13.83
C THR A 22 6.42 -114.95 -12.77
N ILE A 23 6.42 -115.34 -11.49
CA ILE A 23 6.01 -114.50 -10.36
C ILE A 23 6.96 -113.31 -10.20
N THR A 24 8.28 -113.50 -10.32
CA THR A 24 9.25 -112.40 -10.28
C THR A 24 9.05 -111.42 -11.44
N LYS A 25 8.79 -111.92 -12.65
CA LYS A 25 8.46 -111.08 -13.81
C LYS A 25 7.15 -110.31 -13.63
N LEU A 26 6.14 -110.93 -13.03
CA LEU A 26 4.86 -110.31 -12.73
C LEU A 26 5.01 -109.23 -11.66
N LEU A 27 5.76 -109.51 -10.59
CA LEU A 27 6.11 -108.52 -9.56
C LEU A 27 6.95 -107.36 -10.12
N SER A 28 7.91 -107.62 -11.02
CA SER A 28 8.67 -106.55 -11.66
C SER A 28 7.80 -105.68 -12.57
N LEU A 29 6.83 -106.29 -13.27
CA LEU A 29 5.88 -105.57 -14.10
C LEU A 29 4.93 -104.72 -13.24
N GLU A 30 4.44 -105.25 -12.12
CA GLU A 30 3.63 -104.50 -11.15
C GLU A 30 4.42 -103.33 -10.54
N GLN A 31 5.68 -103.54 -10.15
CA GLN A 31 6.55 -102.47 -9.66
C GLN A 31 6.76 -101.38 -10.72
N GLN A 32 6.97 -101.78 -11.97
CA GLN A 32 7.12 -100.84 -13.07
C GLN A 32 5.83 -100.04 -13.31
N LEU A 33 4.66 -100.70 -13.31
CA LEU A 33 3.36 -100.05 -13.46
C LEU A 33 3.05 -99.06 -12.32
N VAL A 34 3.38 -99.42 -11.08
CA VAL A 34 3.21 -98.53 -9.92
C VAL A 34 4.14 -97.32 -10.01
N LEU A 35 5.39 -97.52 -10.43
CA LEU A 35 6.34 -96.42 -10.60
C LEU A 35 5.90 -95.48 -11.72
N GLU A 36 5.50 -96.02 -12.88
CA GLU A 36 4.96 -95.25 -14.00
C GLU A 36 3.69 -94.47 -13.60
N ALA A 37 2.79 -95.09 -12.83
CA ALA A 37 1.59 -94.42 -12.33
C ALA A 37 1.93 -93.28 -11.33
N TYR A 38 2.89 -93.51 -10.43
CA TYR A 38 3.36 -92.52 -9.47
C TYR A 38 4.06 -91.34 -10.15
N GLU A 39 4.95 -91.61 -11.11
CA GLU A 39 5.63 -90.57 -11.90
C GLU A 39 4.63 -89.77 -12.72
N LYS A 40 3.65 -90.43 -13.36
CA LYS A 40 2.59 -89.77 -14.11
C LYS A 40 1.76 -88.86 -13.22
N GLU A 41 1.40 -89.30 -12.01
CA GLU A 41 0.62 -88.48 -11.08
C GLU A 41 1.42 -87.28 -10.57
N ASN A 42 2.69 -87.45 -10.21
CA ASN A 42 3.57 -86.36 -9.82
C ASN A 42 3.78 -85.34 -10.96
N MET A 43 3.87 -85.82 -12.20
CA MET A 43 3.92 -84.96 -13.39
C MET A 43 2.60 -84.19 -13.58
N ASN A 44 1.44 -84.82 -13.37
CA ASN A 44 0.14 -84.16 -13.41
C ASN A 44 0.02 -83.08 -12.32
N GLU A 45 0.43 -83.39 -11.08
CA GLU A 45 0.43 -82.45 -9.95
C GLU A 45 1.33 -81.24 -10.24
N LYS A 46 2.57 -81.47 -10.69
CA LYS A 46 3.47 -80.38 -11.10
C LYS A 46 2.87 -79.55 -12.22
N GLN A 47 2.28 -80.18 -13.24
CA GLN A 47 1.66 -79.47 -14.36
C GLN A 47 0.48 -78.60 -13.89
N LEU A 48 -0.33 -79.11 -12.98
CA LEU A 48 -1.44 -78.36 -12.38
C LEU A 48 -0.91 -77.15 -11.59
N GLN A 49 0.12 -77.34 -10.77
CA GLN A 49 0.78 -76.25 -10.03
C GLN A 49 1.37 -75.20 -10.97
N TYR A 50 2.05 -75.62 -12.05
CA TYR A 50 2.57 -74.71 -13.07
C TYR A 50 1.46 -73.89 -13.72
N GLU A 51 0.31 -74.50 -14.07
CA GLU A 51 -0.82 -73.76 -14.65
C GLU A 51 -1.48 -72.80 -13.66
N ILE A 52 -1.57 -73.15 -12.38
CA ILE A 52 -2.07 -72.24 -11.32
C ILE A 52 -1.15 -71.02 -11.20
N VAL A 53 0.15 -71.25 -10.97
CA VAL A 53 1.14 -70.15 -10.82
C VAL A 53 1.21 -69.30 -12.08
N ARG A 54 1.17 -69.92 -13.26
CA ARG A 54 1.14 -69.21 -14.55
C ARG A 54 -0.09 -68.34 -14.69
N LYS A 55 -1.26 -68.82 -14.24
CA LYS A 55 -2.51 -68.05 -14.26
C LYS A 55 -2.47 -66.89 -13.28
N GLU A 56 -2.00 -67.11 -12.06
CA GLU A 56 -1.81 -66.05 -11.05
C GLU A 56 -0.83 -64.99 -11.54
N LEU A 57 0.31 -65.39 -12.12
CA LEU A 57 1.28 -64.46 -12.68
C LEU A 57 0.68 -63.62 -13.82
N LYS A 58 -0.09 -64.24 -14.73
CA LYS A 58 -0.79 -63.50 -15.79
C LYS A 58 -1.78 -62.49 -15.23
N GLN A 59 -2.54 -62.86 -14.20
CA GLN A 59 -3.49 -61.97 -13.53
C GLN A 59 -2.77 -60.82 -12.83
N SER A 60 -1.68 -61.10 -12.11
CA SER A 60 -0.86 -60.09 -11.44
C SER A 60 -0.25 -59.10 -12.43
N ILE A 61 0.30 -59.58 -13.55
CA ILE A 61 0.81 -58.71 -14.63
C ILE A 61 -0.31 -57.85 -15.22
N ALA A 62 -1.48 -58.44 -15.50
CA ALA A 62 -2.61 -57.70 -16.06
C ALA A 62 -3.11 -56.60 -15.11
N ALA A 63 -3.19 -56.89 -13.81
CA ALA A 63 -3.54 -55.90 -12.79
C ALA A 63 -2.51 -54.76 -12.74
N PHE A 64 -1.22 -55.10 -12.71
CA PHE A 64 -0.13 -54.13 -12.66
C PHE A 64 -0.06 -53.24 -13.91
N VAL A 65 -0.34 -53.78 -15.10
CA VAL A 65 -0.44 -52.99 -16.34
C VAL A 65 -1.61 -52.00 -16.29
N GLY A 66 -2.74 -52.41 -15.69
CA GLY A 66 -3.86 -51.51 -15.43
C GLY A 66 -3.47 -50.36 -14.51
N GLU A 67 -2.87 -50.66 -13.36
CA GLU A 67 -2.39 -49.66 -12.40
C GLU A 67 -1.38 -48.68 -13.02
N ILE A 68 -0.43 -49.16 -13.84
CA ILE A 68 0.52 -48.28 -14.56
C ILE A 68 -0.21 -47.37 -15.55
N SER A 69 -1.23 -47.89 -16.24
CA SER A 69 -1.98 -47.11 -17.23
C SER A 69 -2.73 -45.97 -16.54
N ASP A 70 -3.41 -46.27 -15.43
CA ASP A 70 -4.11 -45.28 -14.62
C ASP A 70 -3.13 -44.24 -14.05
N LEU A 71 -2.00 -44.67 -13.48
CA LEU A 71 -0.96 -43.77 -12.98
C LEU A 71 -0.38 -42.86 -14.08
N THR A 72 -0.24 -43.38 -15.31
CA THR A 72 0.26 -42.59 -16.44
C THR A 72 -0.74 -41.49 -16.84
N LEU A 73 -2.04 -41.80 -16.79
CA LEU A 73 -3.09 -40.80 -17.03
C LEU A 73 -3.05 -39.70 -15.95
N ASP A 74 -2.94 -40.08 -14.68
CA ASP A 74 -2.84 -39.13 -13.57
C ASP A 74 -1.61 -38.21 -13.68
N ILE A 75 -0.45 -38.78 -14.06
CA ILE A 75 0.79 -38.02 -14.29
C ILE A 75 0.61 -37.01 -15.44
N ASN A 76 0.01 -37.43 -16.55
CA ASN A 76 -0.22 -36.53 -17.68
C ASN A 76 -1.12 -35.35 -17.30
N GLU A 77 -2.20 -35.60 -16.55
CA GLU A 77 -3.08 -34.55 -16.04
C GLU A 77 -2.34 -33.61 -15.07
N ALA A 78 -1.49 -34.15 -14.20
CA ALA A 78 -0.66 -33.35 -13.30
C ALA A 78 0.33 -32.47 -14.07
N VAL A 79 0.97 -33.00 -15.12
CA VAL A 79 1.89 -32.24 -15.99
C VAL A 79 1.16 -31.11 -16.71
N GLU A 80 -0.03 -31.36 -17.26
CA GLU A 80 -0.81 -30.32 -17.95
C GLU A 80 -1.20 -29.19 -16.99
N ARG A 81 -1.65 -29.54 -15.77
CA ARG A 81 -1.93 -28.55 -14.72
C ARG A 81 -0.70 -27.74 -14.33
N LEU A 82 0.46 -28.39 -14.20
CA LEU A 82 1.73 -27.71 -13.90
C LEU A 82 2.14 -26.74 -15.02
N MET A 83 1.96 -27.13 -16.29
CA MET A 83 2.26 -26.26 -17.43
C MET A 83 1.36 -25.03 -17.45
N SER A 84 0.05 -25.21 -17.22
CA SER A 84 -0.89 -24.08 -17.12
C SER A 84 -0.50 -23.13 -15.98
N SER A 85 -0.27 -23.68 -14.79
CA SER A 85 0.14 -22.89 -13.62
C SER A 85 1.46 -22.14 -13.85
N SER A 86 2.44 -22.77 -14.50
CA SER A 86 3.71 -22.11 -14.86
C SER A 86 3.50 -20.93 -15.83
N GLY A 87 2.57 -21.04 -16.77
CA GLY A 87 2.22 -19.96 -17.70
C GLY A 87 1.55 -18.78 -16.98
N GLU A 88 0.64 -19.08 -16.05
CA GLU A 88 -0.01 -18.08 -15.20
C GLU A 88 1.00 -17.34 -14.31
N VAL A 89 1.91 -18.06 -13.66
CA VAL A 89 2.98 -17.47 -12.82
C VAL A 89 3.87 -16.54 -13.65
N THR A 90 4.23 -16.93 -14.86
CA THR A 90 5.06 -16.10 -15.76
C THR A 90 4.35 -14.80 -16.13
N THR A 91 3.06 -14.89 -16.48
CA THR A 91 2.24 -13.73 -16.83
C THR A 91 2.05 -12.79 -15.64
N ALA A 92 1.82 -13.36 -14.45
CA ALA A 92 1.72 -12.61 -13.21
C ALA A 92 3.04 -11.87 -12.93
N PHE A 93 4.19 -12.53 -13.08
CA PHE A 93 5.50 -11.90 -12.86
C PHE A 93 5.77 -10.73 -13.82
N GLN A 94 5.45 -10.89 -15.11
CA GLN A 94 5.58 -9.81 -16.10
C GLN A 94 4.68 -8.61 -15.75
N THR A 95 3.44 -8.88 -15.33
CA THR A 95 2.50 -7.84 -14.91
C THR A 95 3.01 -7.12 -13.67
N THR A 96 3.45 -7.86 -12.64
CA THR A 96 4.03 -7.30 -11.42
C THR A 96 5.23 -6.42 -11.75
N SER A 97 6.17 -6.91 -12.57
CA SER A 97 7.35 -6.13 -12.98
C SER A 97 6.98 -4.82 -13.68
N ALA A 98 6.01 -4.86 -14.61
CA ALA A 98 5.52 -3.65 -15.29
C ALA A 98 4.85 -2.67 -14.31
N THR A 99 4.01 -3.17 -13.40
CA THR A 99 3.36 -2.32 -12.37
C THR A 99 4.37 -1.70 -11.42
N THR A 100 5.37 -2.46 -11.00
CA THR A 100 6.46 -2.01 -10.13
C THR A 100 7.27 -0.90 -10.80
N GLN A 101 7.61 -1.04 -12.08
CA GLN A 101 8.28 0.01 -12.85
C GLN A 101 7.43 1.29 -12.96
N GLY A 102 6.12 1.14 -13.11
CA GLY A 102 5.16 2.24 -13.06
C GLY A 102 5.16 2.95 -11.71
N SER A 103 5.13 2.18 -10.61
CA SER A 103 5.18 2.71 -9.24
C SER A 103 6.45 3.52 -8.98
N ILE A 104 7.62 3.06 -9.44
CA ILE A 104 8.88 3.83 -9.36
C ILE A 104 8.74 5.17 -10.08
N SER A 105 8.20 5.16 -11.30
CA SER A 105 8.01 6.38 -12.09
C SER A 105 7.06 7.37 -11.40
N TYR A 106 5.97 6.89 -10.81
CA TYR A 106 5.04 7.74 -10.07
C TYR A 106 5.65 8.28 -8.77
N ALA A 107 6.45 7.48 -8.07
CA ALA A 107 7.14 7.90 -6.85
C ALA A 107 8.16 9.02 -7.14
N LEU A 108 8.99 8.87 -8.19
CA LEU A 108 9.93 9.92 -8.62
C LEU A 108 9.21 11.21 -9.05
N ALA A 109 8.12 11.09 -9.79
CA ALA A 109 7.31 12.26 -10.17
C ALA A 109 6.68 12.94 -8.95
N GLY A 110 6.23 12.15 -7.97
CA GLY A 110 5.73 12.64 -6.69
C GLY A 110 6.78 13.38 -5.88
N GLU A 111 7.98 12.81 -5.75
CA GLU A 111 9.13 13.42 -5.08
C GLU A 111 9.48 14.79 -5.70
N ALA A 112 9.56 14.87 -7.02
CA ALA A 112 9.82 16.13 -7.72
C ALA A 112 8.73 17.19 -7.46
N LYS A 113 7.45 16.78 -7.39
CA LYS A 113 6.33 17.68 -7.07
C LYS A 113 6.35 18.17 -5.62
N ILE A 114 6.75 17.31 -4.68
CA ILE A 114 6.91 17.68 -3.28
C ILE A 114 8.10 18.63 -3.08
N ALA A 115 9.20 18.42 -3.81
CA ALA A 115 10.33 19.35 -3.81
C ALA A 115 9.91 20.75 -4.31
N ASP A 116 9.13 20.83 -5.39
CA ASP A 116 8.56 22.09 -5.88
C ASP A 116 7.62 22.74 -4.85
N LEU A 117 6.77 21.94 -4.20
CA LEU A 117 5.90 22.42 -3.12
C LEU A 117 6.71 23.02 -1.95
N ALA A 118 7.82 22.40 -1.56
CA ALA A 118 8.69 22.93 -0.51
C ALA A 118 9.31 24.29 -0.90
N VAL A 119 9.70 24.46 -2.16
CA VAL A 119 10.17 25.75 -2.69
C VAL A 119 9.06 26.81 -2.62
N GLN A 120 7.84 26.46 -3.04
CA GLN A 120 6.69 27.36 -2.98
C GLN A 120 6.35 27.77 -1.53
N MET A 121 6.42 26.84 -0.57
CA MET A 121 6.20 27.15 0.85
C MET A 121 7.24 28.15 1.39
N ASN A 122 8.51 28.00 1.03
CA ASN A 122 9.54 28.97 1.42
C ASN A 122 9.28 30.36 0.79
N ALA A 123 8.83 30.41 -0.47
CA ALA A 123 8.48 31.68 -1.12
C ALA A 123 7.25 32.36 -0.48
N ILE A 124 6.28 31.58 -0.02
CA ILE A 124 5.14 32.10 0.74
C ILE A 124 5.62 32.66 2.10
N ASP A 125 6.51 31.95 2.80
CA ASP A 125 7.07 32.39 4.08
C ASP A 125 7.79 33.75 3.94
N GLU A 126 8.67 33.88 2.94
CA GLU A 126 9.36 35.13 2.62
C GLU A 126 8.38 36.28 2.31
N SER A 127 7.41 36.03 1.42
CA SER A 127 6.38 37.01 1.06
C SER A 127 5.54 37.46 2.27
N THR A 128 5.22 36.53 3.18
CA THR A 128 4.49 36.87 4.41
C THR A 128 5.33 37.67 5.40
N SER A 129 6.65 37.42 5.44
CA SER A 129 7.58 38.23 6.22
C SER A 129 7.66 39.67 5.70
N ASP A 130 7.75 39.84 4.38
CA ASP A 130 7.72 41.17 3.74
C ASP A 130 6.40 41.91 4.00
N MET A 131 5.27 41.21 3.91
CA MET A 131 3.96 41.78 4.26
C MET A 131 3.91 42.22 5.73
N GLN A 132 4.48 41.45 6.65
CA GLN A 132 4.53 41.81 8.06
C GLN A 132 5.32 43.11 8.28
N HIS A 133 6.46 43.26 7.60
CA HIS A 133 7.25 44.50 7.62
C HIS A 133 6.46 45.70 7.08
N ALA A 134 5.81 45.57 5.92
CA ALA A 134 5.02 46.64 5.32
C ALA A 134 3.84 47.07 6.20
N VAL A 135 3.16 46.11 6.85
CA VAL A 135 2.05 46.41 7.77
C VAL A 135 2.55 47.09 9.05
N GLN A 136 3.73 46.72 9.53
CA GLN A 136 4.35 47.40 10.68
C GLN A 136 4.69 48.86 10.36
N GLU A 137 5.24 49.14 9.17
CA GLU A 137 5.48 50.51 8.71
C GLU A 137 4.19 51.33 8.59
N LEU A 138 3.11 50.71 8.11
CA LEU A 138 1.79 51.34 8.01
C LEU A 138 1.20 51.64 9.40
N HIS A 139 1.38 50.73 10.36
CA HIS A 139 0.98 50.94 11.75
C HIS A 139 1.71 52.15 12.36
N ASP A 140 3.02 52.25 12.16
CA ASP A 140 3.84 53.33 12.70
C ASP A 140 3.53 54.68 12.02
N SER A 141 3.30 54.67 10.70
CA SER A 141 2.84 55.85 9.95
C SER A 141 1.47 56.32 10.47
N SER A 142 0.53 55.40 10.70
CA SER A 142 -0.79 55.72 11.26
C SER A 142 -0.68 56.34 12.66
N ARG A 143 0.25 55.86 13.48
CA ARG A 143 0.55 56.44 14.80
C ARG A 143 1.09 57.87 14.69
N GLN A 144 1.98 58.14 13.73
CA GLN A 144 2.50 59.49 13.50
C GLN A 144 1.39 60.45 13.04
N ILE A 145 0.51 60.01 12.12
CA ILE A 145 -0.63 60.82 11.67
C ILE A 145 -1.56 61.13 12.84
N ALA A 146 -1.82 60.18 13.75
CA ALA A 146 -2.63 60.42 14.95
C ALA A 146 -2.03 61.52 15.84
N LEU A 147 -0.70 61.51 16.04
CA LEU A 147 -0.02 62.55 16.82
C LEU A 147 -0.14 63.93 16.16
N ILE A 148 0.04 64.00 14.84
CA ILE A 148 -0.12 65.24 14.07
C ILE A 148 -1.57 65.74 14.18
N ALA A 149 -2.56 64.87 14.04
CA ALA A 149 -3.97 65.23 14.18
C ALA A 149 -4.25 65.86 15.56
N VAL A 150 -3.74 65.28 16.64
CA VAL A 150 -3.87 65.86 17.99
C VAL A 150 -3.26 67.27 18.05
N SER A 151 -2.05 67.48 17.53
CA SER A 151 -1.43 68.81 17.51
C SER A 151 -2.21 69.82 16.68
N VAL A 152 -2.78 69.44 15.54
CA VAL A 152 -3.61 70.35 14.72
C VAL A 152 -4.92 70.68 15.45
N GLN A 153 -5.51 69.73 16.17
CA GLN A 153 -6.69 69.96 17.02
C GLN A 153 -6.40 71.02 18.09
N GLU A 154 -5.24 70.94 18.76
CA GLU A 154 -4.79 71.90 19.76
C GLU A 154 -4.58 73.30 19.15
N ILE A 155 -3.94 73.38 17.99
CA ILE A 155 -3.76 74.64 17.25
C ILE A 155 -5.12 75.26 16.89
N ALA A 156 -6.05 74.47 16.37
CA ALA A 156 -7.40 74.93 16.05
C ALA A 156 -8.13 75.47 17.29
N ALA A 157 -8.00 74.80 18.45
CA ALA A 157 -8.56 75.28 19.71
C ALA A 157 -7.94 76.61 20.17
N GLN A 158 -6.63 76.79 20.00
CA GLN A 158 -5.96 78.07 20.30
C GLN A 158 -6.41 79.18 19.37
N ILE A 159 -6.52 78.92 18.05
CA ILE A 159 -7.03 79.89 17.07
C ILE A 159 -8.47 80.28 17.42
N LYS A 160 -9.30 79.32 17.84
CA LYS A 160 -10.67 79.59 18.29
C LYS A 160 -10.71 80.57 19.46
N LEU A 161 -9.88 80.35 20.49
CA LEU A 161 -9.76 81.26 21.63
C LEU A 161 -9.23 82.64 21.21
N LEU A 162 -8.25 82.70 20.31
CA LEU A 162 -7.69 83.95 19.81
C LEU A 162 -8.74 84.76 19.02
N SER A 163 -9.52 84.07 18.18
CA SER A 163 -10.62 84.68 17.42
C SER A 163 -11.72 85.22 18.33
N LEU A 164 -12.04 84.51 19.42
CA LEU A 164 -13.02 84.95 20.41
C LEU A 164 -12.56 86.24 21.11
N ASN A 165 -11.29 86.29 21.53
CA ASN A 165 -10.71 87.50 22.11
C ASN A 165 -10.74 88.68 21.13
N ALA A 166 -10.45 88.43 19.85
CA ALA A 166 -10.55 89.44 18.80
C ALA A 166 -11.99 89.93 18.57
N THR A 167 -12.98 89.03 18.60
CA THR A 167 -14.41 89.40 18.53
C THR A 167 -14.83 90.28 19.71
N ILE A 168 -14.38 89.96 20.93
CA ILE A 168 -14.66 90.75 22.13
C ILE A 168 -14.06 92.16 22.02
N GLU A 169 -12.79 92.26 21.60
CA GLU A 169 -12.12 93.56 21.48
C GLU A 169 -12.68 94.41 20.33
N ALA A 170 -13.10 93.76 19.22
CA ALA A 170 -13.80 94.41 18.13
C ALA A 170 -15.16 94.97 18.57
N ALA A 171 -15.91 94.24 19.41
CA ALA A 171 -17.15 94.75 20.01
C ALA A 171 -16.89 95.94 20.95
N ARG A 172 -15.78 95.90 21.70
CA ARG A 172 -15.37 96.98 22.61
C ARG A 172 -14.99 98.27 21.89
N ALA A 173 -14.42 98.18 20.68
CA ALA A 173 -14.07 99.32 19.84
C ALA A 173 -15.30 99.99 19.16
N GLY A 174 -16.51 99.44 19.31
CA GLY A 174 -17.74 100.02 18.78
C GLY A 174 -17.77 100.11 17.26
N GLU A 175 -18.12 101.27 16.71
CA GLU A 175 -18.22 101.50 15.25
C GLU A 175 -16.89 101.26 14.52
N HIS A 176 -15.74 101.55 15.14
CA HIS A 176 -14.42 101.36 14.54
C HIS A 176 -14.00 99.88 14.46
N GLY A 177 -14.63 99.00 15.23
CA GLY A 177 -14.31 97.56 15.28
C GLY A 177 -15.12 96.68 14.34
N LYS A 178 -16.14 97.21 13.63
CA LYS A 178 -17.06 96.40 12.80
C LYS A 178 -16.34 95.53 11.76
N GLY A 179 -15.32 96.06 11.07
CA GLY A 179 -14.54 95.29 10.10
C GLY A 179 -13.72 94.17 10.74
N PHE A 180 -13.12 94.42 11.91
CA PHE A 180 -12.37 93.42 12.68
C PHE A 180 -13.28 92.32 13.25
N ALA A 181 -14.52 92.66 13.63
CA ALA A 181 -15.49 91.69 14.13
C ALA A 181 -15.83 90.64 13.06
N VAL A 182 -16.02 91.05 11.80
CA VAL A 182 -16.30 90.14 10.68
C VAL A 182 -15.12 89.19 10.44
N VAL A 183 -13.89 89.70 10.45
CA VAL A 183 -12.68 88.87 10.29
C VAL A 183 -12.55 87.88 11.44
N ALA A 184 -12.74 88.32 12.69
CA ALA A 184 -12.66 87.45 13.86
C ALA A 184 -13.72 86.33 13.82
N GLN A 185 -14.94 86.64 13.38
CA GLN A 185 -16.01 85.64 13.19
C GLN A 185 -15.62 84.58 12.15
N GLU A 186 -15.02 85.01 11.03
CA GLU A 186 -14.59 84.10 9.96
C GLU A 186 -13.42 83.21 10.39
N VAL A 187 -12.44 83.75 11.11
CA VAL A 187 -11.36 82.96 11.73
C VAL A 187 -11.93 81.94 12.72
N SER A 188 -12.91 82.33 13.52
CA SER A 188 -13.60 81.45 14.45
C SER A 188 -14.31 80.30 13.74
N ARG A 189 -14.92 80.56 12.59
CA ARG A 189 -15.56 79.56 11.74
C ARG A 189 -14.53 78.60 11.14
N LEU A 190 -13.44 79.13 10.55
CA LEU A 190 -12.35 78.32 10.01
C LEU A 190 -11.71 77.39 11.05
N SER A 191 -11.53 77.86 12.28
CA SER A 191 -10.99 77.03 13.36
C SER A 191 -11.91 75.87 13.74
N GLU A 192 -13.24 76.07 13.70
CA GLU A 192 -14.22 75.01 13.95
C GLU A 192 -14.28 73.99 12.80
N ASP A 193 -14.24 74.48 11.56
CA ASP A 193 -14.18 73.64 10.35
C ASP A 193 -12.89 72.79 10.35
N THR A 194 -11.77 73.38 10.78
CA THR A 194 -10.49 72.67 10.95
C THR A 194 -10.62 71.56 11.99
N ARG A 195 -11.16 71.86 13.17
CA ARG A 195 -11.40 70.87 14.24
C ARG A 195 -12.25 69.70 13.76
N THR A 196 -13.33 70.00 13.04
CA THR A 196 -14.24 68.98 12.48
C THR A 196 -13.51 68.09 11.47
N THR A 197 -12.66 68.68 10.63
CA THR A 197 -11.85 67.94 9.64
C THR A 197 -10.83 67.03 10.33
N VAL A 198 -10.15 67.50 11.38
CA VAL A 198 -9.18 66.73 12.16
C VAL A 198 -9.83 65.55 12.90
N ASN A 199 -11.04 65.73 13.43
CA ASN A 199 -11.82 64.62 14.01
C ASN A 199 -12.06 63.50 12.98
N ARG A 200 -12.45 63.87 11.74
CA ARG A 200 -12.64 62.90 10.66
C ARG A 200 -11.33 62.18 10.29
N ILE A 201 -10.19 62.87 10.33
CA ILE A 201 -8.88 62.24 10.12
C ILE A 201 -8.61 61.21 11.23
N THR A 202 -8.87 61.57 12.49
CA THR A 202 -8.71 60.67 13.64
C THR A 202 -9.55 59.40 13.49
N ASP A 203 -10.80 59.52 13.03
CA ASP A 203 -11.67 58.36 12.77
C ASP A 203 -11.10 57.44 11.68
N ILE A 204 -10.61 58.01 10.57
CA ILE A 204 -9.99 57.24 9.47
C ILE A 204 -8.71 56.53 9.92
N VAL A 205 -7.88 57.21 10.72
CA VAL A 205 -6.64 56.63 11.28
C VAL A 205 -6.98 55.49 12.24
N THR A 206 -7.98 55.66 13.09
CA THR A 206 -8.44 54.62 14.02
C THR A 206 -8.93 53.39 13.25
N LYS A 207 -9.72 53.61 12.19
CA LYS A 207 -10.16 52.51 11.32
C LYS A 207 -8.99 51.82 10.62
N SER A 208 -8.01 52.57 10.11
CA SER A 208 -6.81 51.99 9.48
C SER A 208 -5.99 51.15 10.45
N ARG A 209 -5.89 51.57 11.72
CA ARG A 209 -5.23 50.80 12.79
C ARG A 209 -5.96 49.49 13.11
N SER A 210 -7.29 49.49 13.10
CA SER A 210 -8.08 48.25 13.27
C SER A 210 -7.80 47.27 12.13
N ILE A 211 -7.88 47.75 10.87
CA ILE A 211 -7.66 46.92 9.68
C ILE A 211 -6.23 46.36 9.67
N THR A 212 -5.22 47.18 10.00
CA THR A 212 -3.83 46.69 10.06
C THR A 212 -3.63 45.61 11.14
N SER A 213 -4.32 45.71 12.28
CA SER A 213 -4.30 44.66 13.30
C SER A 213 -4.92 43.34 12.79
N GLU A 214 -6.05 43.41 12.09
CA GLU A 214 -6.70 42.23 11.49
C GLU A 214 -5.83 41.57 10.40
N VAL A 215 -5.12 42.39 9.61
CA VAL A 215 -4.18 41.91 8.60
C VAL A 215 -2.98 41.22 9.26
N LEU A 216 -2.43 41.75 10.37
CA LEU A 216 -1.34 41.09 11.10
C LEU A 216 -1.76 39.72 11.65
N GLU A 217 -2.98 39.60 12.18
CA GLU A 217 -3.52 38.31 12.64
C GLU A 217 -3.63 37.32 11.48
N SER A 218 -4.09 37.77 10.32
CA SER A 218 -4.18 36.96 9.10
C SER A 218 -2.81 36.50 8.61
N ILE A 219 -1.79 37.38 8.63
CA ILE A 219 -0.41 37.04 8.28
C ILE A 219 0.14 35.95 9.20
N ASN A 220 -0.03 36.10 10.52
CA ASN A 220 0.38 35.09 11.50
C ASN A 220 -0.30 33.74 11.26
N HIS A 221 -1.59 33.76 10.89
CA HIS A 221 -2.31 32.54 10.54
C HIS A 221 -1.74 31.86 9.29
N VAL A 222 -1.41 32.63 8.25
CA VAL A 222 -0.78 32.10 7.04
C VAL A 222 0.59 31.51 7.36
N GLN A 223 1.43 32.18 8.14
CA GLN A 223 2.74 31.65 8.58
C GLN A 223 2.62 30.30 9.29
N LEU A 224 1.62 30.15 10.17
CA LEU A 224 1.34 28.86 10.83
C LEU A 224 0.96 27.76 9.83
N LEU A 225 0.11 28.08 8.85
CA LEU A 225 -0.32 27.12 7.81
C LEU A 225 0.85 26.74 6.89
N THR A 226 1.67 27.70 6.49
CA THR A 226 2.87 27.48 5.68
C THR A 226 3.86 26.58 6.42
N GLY A 227 4.09 26.80 7.72
CA GLY A 227 4.94 25.93 8.53
C GLY A 227 4.43 24.49 8.62
N LYS A 228 3.11 24.30 8.76
CA LYS A 228 2.49 22.96 8.69
C LYS A 228 2.66 22.32 7.32
N GLY A 229 2.44 23.10 6.25
CA GLY A 229 2.60 22.65 4.86
C GLY A 229 4.03 22.20 4.56
N LYS A 230 5.03 22.89 5.11
CA LYS A 230 6.44 22.51 5.01
C LYS A 230 6.73 21.16 5.66
N ASN A 231 6.31 20.98 6.92
CA ASN A 231 6.50 19.69 7.62
C ASN A 231 5.79 18.53 6.89
N GLN A 232 4.55 18.75 6.44
CA GLN A 232 3.81 17.73 5.67
C GLN A 232 4.49 17.39 4.33
N SER A 233 5.11 18.38 3.68
CA SER A 233 5.90 18.16 2.46
C SER A 233 7.14 17.31 2.75
N GLU A 234 7.86 17.59 3.83
CA GLU A 234 9.03 16.78 4.26
C GLU A 234 8.64 15.34 4.58
N GLU A 235 7.55 15.12 5.34
CA GLU A 235 7.02 13.78 5.63
C GLU A 235 6.63 13.04 4.34
N THR A 236 5.97 13.72 3.40
CA THR A 236 5.56 13.12 2.12
C THR A 236 6.78 12.79 1.25
N SER A 237 7.82 13.62 1.28
CA SER A 237 9.09 13.35 0.61
C SER A 237 9.75 12.07 1.13
N GLN A 238 9.73 11.86 2.45
CA GLN A 238 10.25 10.64 3.07
C GLN A 238 9.43 9.41 2.63
N LEU A 239 8.10 9.52 2.58
CA LEU A 239 7.25 8.42 2.10
C LEU A 239 7.57 8.01 0.65
N PHE A 240 7.82 8.97 -0.24
CA PHE A 240 8.26 8.65 -1.60
C PHE A 240 9.63 7.98 -1.63
N THR A 241 10.56 8.42 -0.79
CA THR A 241 11.88 7.78 -0.62
C THR A 241 11.73 6.34 -0.14
N ASP A 242 10.87 6.09 0.84
CA ASP A 242 10.60 4.75 1.37
C ASP A 242 9.96 3.84 0.31
N ILE A 243 9.05 4.38 -0.52
CA ILE A 243 8.50 3.64 -1.66
C ILE A 243 9.61 3.25 -2.64
N LEU A 244 10.51 4.17 -2.98
CA LEU A 244 11.63 3.90 -3.88
C LEU A 244 12.63 2.87 -3.33
N LEU A 245 12.81 2.79 -2.00
CA LEU A 245 13.65 1.79 -1.35
C LEU A 245 12.95 0.43 -1.19
N SER A 246 11.62 0.41 -1.15
CA SER A 246 10.79 -0.79 -0.95
C SER A 246 10.56 -1.62 -2.21
N VAL A 247 10.87 -1.04 -3.37
CA VAL A 247 10.67 -1.61 -4.70
C VAL A 247 11.97 -2.21 -5.24
#